data_AF-A0A843L1R8-F1
#
_entry.id   AF-A0A843L1R8-F1
#
_cell.length_a   1.000
_cell.length_b   1.000
_cell.length_c   1.000
_cell.angle_alpha   90.00
_cell.angle_beta   90.00
_cell.angle_gamma   90.00
#
_symmetry.space_group_name_H-M   'P 1'
#
loop_
_entity.id
_entity.type
_entity.pdbx_description
1 polymer ?
#
loop_
_entity_poly.entity_id
_entity_poly.type
_entity_poly.pdbx_seq_one_letter_code
_entity_poly.pdbx_strand_id
1 'polypeptide(L)'
;MDQTKETDEPRFSVVRNRECEVIHIDGVYGTLNPATGQLAFYQDVPKVGIDEEGLMSPRSVERILVVDTRMSPETFRSIAYWMLEHVQHYEKWMRENFCRQEGMDKEGDRDGSS
;
A
#
# COMPACT_ATOMS: atom_id res chain seq x y z
N MET A 1 -29.56 -30.91 29.04
CA MET A 1 -28.29 -30.15 29.08
C MET A 1 -28.13 -29.56 27.71
N ASP A 2 -28.44 -28.27 27.59
CA ASP A 2 -28.46 -27.55 26.33
C ASP A 2 -27.03 -27.11 26.00
N GLN A 3 -26.50 -27.58 24.87
CA GLN A 3 -25.16 -27.24 24.41
C GLN A 3 -25.28 -25.97 23.57
N THR A 4 -25.06 -24.81 24.19
CA THR A 4 -24.85 -23.55 23.48
C THR A 4 -23.58 -23.67 22.63
N LYS A 5 -23.76 -23.84 21.31
CA LYS A 5 -22.74 -23.56 20.31
C LYS A 5 -22.36 -22.08 20.44
N GLU A 6 -21.22 -21.80 21.08
CA GLU A 6 -20.53 -20.52 20.89
C GLU A 6 -20.23 -20.41 19.41
N THR A 7 -20.97 -19.52 18.75
CA THR A 7 -20.77 -19.23 17.33
C THR A 7 -19.65 -18.20 17.31
N ASP A 8 -18.52 -18.54 16.70
CA ASP A 8 -17.30 -17.71 16.56
C ASP A 8 -17.55 -16.56 15.56
N GLU A 9 -18.63 -15.81 15.78
CA GLU A 9 -18.90 -14.59 15.02
C GLU A 9 -18.16 -13.43 15.69
N PRO A 10 -17.42 -12.61 14.92
CA PRO A 10 -16.75 -11.45 15.48
C PRO A 10 -17.78 -10.54 16.15
N ARG A 11 -17.49 -10.06 17.37
CA ARG A 11 -18.37 -9.19 18.18
C ARG A 11 -18.62 -7.80 17.57
N PHE A 12 -18.23 -7.58 16.32
CA PHE A 12 -18.38 -6.31 15.61
C PHE A 12 -18.96 -6.54 14.21
N SER A 13 -19.85 -5.64 13.80
CA SER A 13 -20.37 -5.58 12.44
C SER A 13 -19.49 -4.65 11.59
N VAL A 14 -19.05 -5.11 10.43
CA VAL A 14 -18.39 -4.25 9.44
C VAL A 14 -19.46 -3.63 8.55
N VAL A 15 -19.62 -2.31 8.62
CA VAL A 15 -20.53 -1.55 7.76
C VAL A 15 -19.72 -0.53 6.97
N ARG A 16 -19.90 -0.49 5.65
CA ARG A 16 -19.23 0.50 4.81
C ARG A 16 -19.94 1.85 4.93
N ASN A 17 -19.21 2.88 5.33
CA ASN A 17 -19.70 4.25 5.22
C ASN A 17 -19.92 4.58 3.73
N ARG A 18 -21.09 5.11 3.38
CA ARG A 18 -21.43 5.48 1.99
C ARG A 18 -20.58 6.62 1.44
N GLU A 19 -20.03 7.44 2.33
CA GLU A 19 -19.09 8.53 2.02
C GLU A 19 -17.64 8.04 1.99
N CYS A 20 -17.39 6.74 2.19
CA CYS A 20 -16.05 6.18 2.09
C CYS A 20 -15.64 6.05 0.62
N GLU A 21 -15.06 7.14 0.11
CA GLU A 21 -14.47 7.22 -1.21
C GLU A 21 -13.21 6.38 -1.32
N VAL A 22 -12.98 5.86 -2.52
CA VAL A 22 -11.72 5.17 -2.87
C VAL A 22 -10.83 6.19 -3.57
N ILE A 23 -9.70 6.50 -2.95
CA ILE A 23 -8.75 7.51 -3.43
C ILE A 23 -7.43 6.81 -3.73
N HIS A 24 -6.90 7.01 -4.93
CA HIS A 24 -5.53 6.58 -5.26
C HIS A 24 -4.53 7.45 -4.50
N ILE A 25 -3.44 6.87 -4.01
CA ILE A 25 -2.41 7.63 -3.28
C ILE A 25 -1.04 7.26 -3.84
N ASP A 26 -0.16 8.24 -3.96
CA ASP A 26 1.23 8.06 -4.38
C ASP A 26 2.17 7.96 -3.16
N GLY A 27 1.73 8.46 -2.01
CA GLY A 27 2.47 8.31 -0.76
C GLY A 27 1.80 8.93 0.45
N VAL A 28 2.56 9.00 1.54
CA VAL A 28 2.10 9.47 2.84
C VAL A 28 3.21 10.20 3.59
N TYR A 29 2.85 11.27 4.28
CA TYR A 29 3.66 11.88 5.33
C TYR A 29 3.17 11.40 6.70
N GLY A 30 4.09 10.99 7.56
CA GLY A 30 3.77 10.49 8.89
C GLY A 30 4.47 11.28 10.00
N THR A 31 3.79 11.46 11.13
CA THR A 31 4.42 11.91 12.37
C THR A 31 3.79 11.16 13.53
N LEU A 32 4.64 10.69 14.45
CA LEU A 32 4.21 10.07 15.70
C LEU A 32 4.91 10.75 16.87
N ASN A 33 4.12 11.24 17.82
CA ASN A 33 4.61 11.77 19.08
C ASN A 33 3.78 11.20 20.25
N PRO A 34 4.16 11.42 21.52
CA PRO A 34 3.43 10.87 22.67
C PRO A 34 1.96 11.32 22.79
N ALA A 35 1.54 12.39 22.10
CA ALA A 35 0.18 12.91 22.16
C ALA A 35 -0.69 12.47 20.97
N THR A 36 -0.12 12.29 19.78
CA THR A 36 -0.87 11.98 18.56
C THR A 36 -0.01 11.28 17.51
N GLY A 37 -0.65 10.42 16.72
CA GLY A 37 -0.19 10.00 15.40
C GLY A 37 -0.92 10.78 14.30
N GLN A 38 -0.22 11.08 13.22
CA GLN A 38 -0.76 11.73 12.03
C GLN A 38 -0.27 11.03 10.76
N LEU A 39 -1.17 10.83 9.80
CA LEU A 39 -0.86 10.40 8.44
C LEU A 39 -1.57 11.31 7.44
N ALA A 40 -0.81 11.96 6.57
CA ALA A 40 -1.32 12.79 5.48
C ALA A 40 -0.98 12.15 4.13
N PHE A 41 -2.00 11.63 3.45
CA PHE A 41 -1.87 10.98 2.16
C PHE A 41 -1.87 11.98 1.03
N TYR A 42 -1.10 11.70 -0.03
CA TYR A 42 -0.98 12.61 -1.15
C TYR A 42 -1.02 11.91 -2.51
N GLN A 43 -1.36 12.70 -3.53
CA GLN A 43 -1.21 12.40 -4.95
C GLN A 43 -0.23 13.37 -5.60
N ASP A 44 0.59 12.88 -6.52
CA ASP A 44 1.53 13.67 -7.31
C ASP A 44 0.96 13.90 -8.71
N VAL A 45 0.60 15.15 -9.02
CA VAL A 45 -0.01 15.55 -10.30
C VAL A 45 1.03 16.27 -11.17
N PRO A 46 1.44 15.70 -12.32
CA PRO A 46 2.35 16.40 -13.21
C PRO A 46 1.67 17.61 -13.84
N LYS A 47 2.33 18.76 -13.80
CA LYS A 47 1.95 19.96 -14.54
C LYS A 47 2.72 19.98 -15.86
N VAL A 48 1.97 19.86 -16.94
CA VAL A 48 2.51 19.93 -18.30
C VAL A 48 2.31 21.34 -18.84
N GLY A 49 3.38 21.91 -19.38
CA GLY A 49 3.34 23.14 -20.16
C GLY A 49 3.23 22.85 -21.63
N ILE A 50 2.63 23.77 -22.37
CA ILE A 50 2.63 23.79 -23.83
C ILE A 50 3.38 25.07 -24.24
N ASP A 51 4.32 24.96 -25.16
CA ASP A 51 5.04 26.11 -25.74
C ASP A 51 4.29 26.70 -26.96
N GLU A 52 4.88 27.70 -27.60
CA GLU A 52 4.27 28.41 -28.74
C GLU A 52 4.18 27.52 -29.99
N GLU A 53 5.03 26.49 -30.06
CA GLU A 53 5.07 25.46 -31.10
C GLU A 53 4.11 24.29 -30.83
N GLY A 54 3.43 24.28 -29.68
CA GLY A 54 2.48 23.24 -29.30
C GLY A 54 3.11 21.99 -28.69
N LEU A 55 4.41 22.01 -28.38
CA LEU A 55 5.12 20.90 -27.76
C LEU A 55 4.84 20.86 -26.25
N MET A 56 4.53 19.67 -25.77
CA MET A 56 4.30 19.41 -24.35
C MET A 56 5.61 19.12 -23.63
N SER A 57 5.87 19.84 -22.55
CA SER A 57 7.00 19.58 -21.66
C SER A 57 6.57 19.51 -20.19
N PRO A 58 7.11 18.58 -19.39
CA PRO A 58 6.86 18.57 -17.96
C PRO A 58 7.47 19.82 -17.32
N ARG A 59 6.65 20.61 -16.62
CA ARG A 59 7.11 21.83 -15.92
C ARG A 59 7.41 21.56 -14.45
N SER A 60 6.51 20.85 -13.78
CA SER A 60 6.64 20.54 -12.36
C SER A 60 5.73 19.37 -11.98
N VAL A 61 5.85 18.91 -10.73
CA VAL A 61 4.92 17.98 -10.09
C VAL A 61 4.31 18.71 -8.90
N GLU A 62 2.97 18.71 -8.81
CA GLU A 62 2.22 19.27 -7.69
C GLU A 62 1.78 18.14 -6.77
N ARG A 63 2.15 18.23 -5.49
CA ARG A 63 1.74 17.27 -4.47
C ARG A 63 0.47 17.74 -3.77
N ILE A 64 -0.62 17.00 -3.95
CA ILE A 64 -1.95 17.32 -3.42
C ILE A 64 -2.21 16.42 -2.21
N LEU A 65 -2.39 17.01 -1.03
CA LEU A 65 -2.84 16.26 0.15
C LEU A 65 -4.32 15.92 0.00
N VAL A 66 -4.66 14.64 0.02
CA VAL A 66 -6.03 14.16 -0.24
C VAL A 66 -6.76 13.75 1.03
N VAL A 67 -6.04 13.25 2.03
CA VAL A 67 -6.61 12.83 3.32
C VAL A 67 -5.61 13.13 4.43
N ASP A 68 -6.03 13.88 5.44
CA ASP A 68 -5.28 14.07 6.70
C ASP A 68 -5.99 13.30 7.82
N THR A 69 -5.30 12.31 8.39
CA THR A 69 -5.82 11.47 9.46
C THR A 69 -5.06 11.72 10.76
N ARG A 70 -5.80 11.77 11.87
CA ARG A 70 -5.26 11.92 13.22
C ARG A 70 -5.81 10.82 14.11
N MET A 71 -4.94 10.25 14.94
CA MET A 71 -5.27 9.09 15.75
C MET A 71 -4.42 9.06 17.02
N SER A 72 -4.77 8.17 17.96
CA SER A 72 -3.94 7.96 19.14
C SER A 72 -2.59 7.32 18.77
N PRO A 73 -1.54 7.52 19.57
CA PRO A 73 -0.25 6.86 19.36
C PRO A 73 -0.36 5.33 19.29
N GLU A 74 -1.23 4.72 20.09
CA GLU A 74 -1.47 3.28 20.09
C GLU A 74 -2.09 2.81 18.78
N THR A 75 -3.09 3.53 18.27
CA THR A 75 -3.71 3.23 16.97
C THR A 75 -2.69 3.32 15.85
N PHE A 76 -1.87 4.38 15.82
CA PHE A 76 -0.82 4.52 14.82
C PHE A 76 0.15 3.34 14.85
N ARG A 77 0.65 2.98 16.05
CA ARG A 77 1.59 1.86 16.21
C ARG A 77 0.98 0.54 15.76
N SER A 78 -0.29 0.28 16.11
CA SER A 78 -1.00 -0.92 15.70
C SER A 78 -1.10 -1.03 14.17
N ILE A 79 -1.46 0.07 13.50
CA ILE A 79 -1.55 0.11 12.03
C ILE A 79 -0.16 -0.10 11.41
N ALA A 80 0.86 0.60 11.91
CA ALA A 80 2.22 0.52 11.37
C ALA A 80 2.80 -0.91 11.45
N TYR A 81 2.63 -1.60 12.59
CA TYR A 81 3.09 -2.98 12.74
C TYR A 81 2.31 -3.95 11.85
N TRP A 82 0.99 -3.78 11.75
CA TRP A 82 0.15 -4.57 10.85
C TRP A 82 0.56 -4.38 9.37
N MET A 83 0.86 -3.14 8.95
CA MET A 83 1.38 -2.87 7.60
C MET A 83 2.74 -3.53 7.38
N LEU A 84 3.65 -3.47 8.36
CA LEU A 84 4.98 -4.09 8.26
C LEU A 84 4.89 -5.62 8.08
N GLU A 85 3.98 -6.27 8.80
CA GLU A 85 3.71 -7.71 8.64
C GLU A 85 3.29 -8.04 7.20
N HIS A 86 2.40 -7.23 6.62
CA HIS A 86 1.97 -7.40 5.22
C HIS A 86 3.12 -7.19 4.23
N VAL A 87 3.99 -6.22 4.47
CA VAL A 87 5.20 -6.01 3.66
C VAL A 87 6.10 -7.25 3.71
N GLN A 88 6.34 -7.82 4.89
CA GLN A 88 7.16 -9.02 5.04
C GLN A 88 6.57 -10.22 4.32
N HIS A 89 5.24 -10.40 4.37
CA HIS A 89 4.55 -11.44 3.61
C HIS A 89 4.70 -11.24 2.10
N TYR A 90 4.56 -10.01 1.62
CA TYR A 90 4.75 -9.67 0.21
C TYR A 90 6.18 -9.96 -0.25
N GLU A 91 7.19 -9.52 0.51
CA GLU A 91 8.61 -9.76 0.17
C GLU A 91 8.96 -11.24 0.14
N LYS A 92 8.42 -12.03 1.08
CA LYS A 92 8.56 -13.48 1.07
C LYS A 92 7.95 -14.08 -0.19
N TRP A 93 6.73 -13.69 -0.53
CA TRP A 93 6.05 -14.15 -1.74
C TRP A 93 6.83 -13.78 -3.00
N MET A 94 7.36 -12.55 -3.09
CA MET A 94 8.20 -12.12 -4.20
C MET A 94 9.45 -12.99 -4.36
N ARG A 95 10.15 -13.28 -3.26
CA ARG A 95 11.33 -14.15 -3.27
C ARG A 95 10.99 -15.57 -3.75
N GLU A 96 9.89 -16.14 -3.27
CA GLU A 96 9.51 -17.51 -3.61
C GLU A 96 9.04 -17.67 -5.06
N ASN A 97 8.43 -16.63 -5.65
CA ASN A 97 7.81 -16.71 -6.97
C ASN A 97 8.66 -16.10 -8.09
N PHE A 98 9.43 -15.04 -7.81
CA PHE A 98 10.28 -14.39 -8.82
C PHE A 98 11.73 -14.89 -8.81
N CYS A 99 12.33 -15.28 -7.68
CA CYS A 99 13.67 -15.91 -7.70
C CYS A 99 13.66 -17.35 -8.25
N ARG A 100 12.49 -17.99 -8.42
CA ARG A 100 12.38 -19.31 -9.06
C ARG A 100 12.51 -19.25 -10.59
N GLN A 101 12.21 -18.11 -11.23
CA GLN A 101 12.34 -18.00 -12.69
C GLN A 101 13.81 -17.96 -13.15
N GLU A 102 14.70 -17.32 -12.40
CA GLU A 102 16.14 -17.27 -12.74
C GLU A 102 16.86 -18.64 -12.66
N GLY A 103 16.29 -19.62 -11.96
CA GLY A 103 16.82 -20.98 -11.87
C GLY A 103 16.40 -21.90 -13.01
N MET A 104 15.25 -21.63 -13.65
CA MET A 104 14.74 -22.43 -14.77
C MET A 104 15.31 -22.00 -16.12
N ASP A 105 15.76 -20.74 -16.24
CA ASP A 105 16.39 -20.23 -17.47
C ASP A 105 17.82 -20.77 -17.69
N LYS A 106 18.45 -21.40 -16.68
CA LYS A 106 19.82 -21.95 -16.79
C LYS A 106 19.90 -23.46 -17.04
N GLU A 107 18.77 -24.16 -16.98
CA GLU A 107 18.71 -25.62 -17.25
C GLU A 107 18.35 -25.96 -18.70
N GLY A 108 17.91 -24.99 -19.51
CA GLY A 108 17.52 -25.21 -20.91
C GLY A 108 18.66 -25.18 -21.95
N ASP A 109 19.88 -24.82 -21.58
CA ASP A 109 20.95 -24.46 -22.54
C ASP A 109 22.15 -25.45 -22.54
N ARG A 110 22.00 -26.65 -21.95
CA ARG A 110 23.09 -27.64 -21.85
C ARG A 110 22.90 -28.96 -22.60
N ASP A 111 21.82 -29.15 -23.35
CA ASP A 111 21.64 -30.34 -24.18
C ASP A 111 21.48 -29.95 -25.66
N GLY A 112 22.60 -29.70 -26.33
CA GLY A 112 22.58 -29.30 -27.74
C GLY A 112 23.95 -29.17 -28.40
N SER A 113 24.89 -30.07 -28.13
CA SER A 113 26.08 -30.26 -28.97
C SER A 113 26.61 -31.68 -28.80
N SER A 114 26.25 -32.56 -29.74
CA SER A 114 26.94 -33.81 -30.06
C SER A 114 27.09 -33.88 -31.57
#